data_AF-A0A3M1N0N4-F1
#
_entry.id   AF-A0A3M1N0N4-F1
#
_cell.length_a   1.000
_cell.length_b   1.000
_cell.length_c   1.000
_cell.angle_alpha   90.00
_cell.angle_beta   90.00
_cell.angle_gamma   90.00
#
_symmetry.space_group_name_H-M   'P 1'
#
loop_
_entity.id
_entity.type
_entity.pdbx_description
1 polymer ?
#
loop_
_entity_poly.entity_id
_entity_poly.type
_entity_poly.pdbx_seq_one_letter_code
_entity_poly.pdbx_strand_id
1 'polypeptide(L)'
;MLQERTLVCEPSWTHSIIRVDVRDAAGQPVPGVDITVSWAQGQEIFFTGLKPELGRGVADFVMTPGEVYTLVVGQGGQVISDLQVVTCEDGGYPGSWMLTFVQP
;
A
#
# COMPACT_ATOMS: atom_id res chain seq x y z
N MET A 1 5.44 -11.87 3.21
CA MET A 1 4.14 -12.37 3.70
C MET A 1 3.35 -11.21 4.27
N LEU A 2 2.05 -11.10 3.96
CA LEU A 2 1.19 -10.06 4.51
C LEU A 2 0.96 -10.42 5.98
N GLN A 3 1.25 -9.47 6.85
CA GLN A 3 0.96 -9.58 8.27
C GLN A 3 -0.31 -8.81 8.63
N GLU A 4 -0.48 -7.64 8.05
CA GLU A 4 -1.59 -6.76 8.40
C GLU A 4 -2.14 -6.04 7.18
N ARG A 5 -3.48 -5.94 7.12
CA ARG A 5 -4.22 -5.11 6.16
C ARG A 5 -5.26 -4.31 6.94
N THR A 6 -5.07 -3.00 6.97
CA THR A 6 -5.90 -2.10 7.76
C THR A 6 -6.45 -0.98 6.88
N LEU A 7 -7.75 -0.73 7.00
CA LEU A 7 -8.38 0.47 6.46
C LEU A 7 -8.16 1.61 7.47
N VAL A 8 -7.47 2.66 7.04
CA VAL A 8 -7.21 3.84 7.86
C VAL A 8 -8.03 5.01 7.36
N CYS A 9 -8.70 5.62 8.33
CA CYS A 9 -9.62 6.72 8.14
C CYS A 9 -9.01 7.98 8.78
N GLU A 10 -8.34 8.80 7.97
CA GLU A 10 -7.64 10.00 8.43
C GLU A 10 -8.23 11.26 7.77
N PRO A 11 -9.01 12.07 8.50
CA PRO A 11 -9.70 13.25 7.94
C PRO A 11 -8.76 14.31 7.35
N SER A 12 -7.50 14.35 7.80
CA SER A 12 -6.51 15.32 7.32
C SER A 12 -5.91 14.95 5.96
N TRP A 13 -6.14 13.74 5.45
CA TRP A 13 -5.61 13.30 4.16
C TRP A 13 -6.53 13.71 3.02
N THR A 14 -5.96 14.42 2.05
CA THR A 14 -6.71 14.93 0.88
C THR A 14 -6.91 13.88 -0.21
N HIS A 15 -6.20 12.75 -0.13
CA HIS A 15 -6.26 11.66 -1.11
C HIS A 15 -6.20 10.31 -0.40
N SER A 16 -6.88 9.31 -0.97
CA SER A 16 -6.71 7.91 -0.58
C SER A 16 -5.39 7.35 -1.10
N ILE A 17 -4.70 6.61 -0.26
CA ILE A 17 -3.46 5.93 -0.63
C ILE A 17 -3.50 4.45 -0.30
N ILE A 18 -2.73 3.67 -1.05
CA ILE A 18 -2.23 2.37 -0.61
C ILE A 18 -0.83 2.64 -0.07
N ARG A 19 -0.59 2.39 1.22
CA ARG A 19 0.74 2.38 1.81
C ARG A 19 1.17 0.95 2.07
N VAL A 20 2.37 0.63 1.62
CA VAL A 20 3.04 -0.65 1.85
C VAL A 20 4.24 -0.42 2.75
N ASP A 21 4.33 -1.16 3.84
CA ASP A 21 5.50 -1.23 4.72
C ASP A 21 6.07 -2.65 4.69
N VAL A 22 7.32 -2.80 4.27
CA VAL A 22 8.02 -4.08 4.20
C VAL A 22 9.12 -4.15 5.23
N ARG A 23 9.06 -5.19 6.06
CA ARG A 23 10.01 -5.51 7.12
C ARG A 23 10.65 -6.88 6.89
N ASP A 24 11.83 -7.11 7.45
CA ASP A 24 12.42 -8.44 7.57
C ASP A 24 11.92 -9.16 8.85
N ALA A 25 12.37 -10.40 9.06
CA ALA A 25 12.01 -11.18 10.25
C ALA A 25 12.49 -10.55 11.58
N ALA A 26 13.45 -9.63 11.54
CA ALA A 26 13.94 -8.87 12.70
C ALA A 26 13.19 -7.53 12.88
N GLY A 27 12.18 -7.25 12.05
CA GLY A 27 11.40 -6.00 12.07
C GLY A 27 12.12 -4.81 11.43
N GLN A 28 13.25 -5.03 10.76
CA GLN A 28 14.00 -3.96 10.10
C GLN A 28 13.36 -3.59 8.76
N PRO A 29 13.34 -2.30 8.38
CA PRO A 29 12.78 -1.86 7.10
C PRO A 29 13.60 -2.38 5.91
N VAL A 30 12.92 -2.90 4.89
CA VAL A 30 13.54 -3.42 3.66
C VAL A 30 13.32 -2.45 2.50
N PRO A 31 14.35 -1.68 2.08
CA PRO A 31 14.27 -0.80 0.91
C PRO A 31 14.40 -1.57 -0.40
N GLY A 32 13.95 -0.96 -1.50
CA GLY A 32 14.15 -1.48 -2.85
C GLY A 32 13.25 -2.67 -3.22
N VAL A 33 12.22 -2.95 -2.42
CA VAL A 33 11.23 -3.99 -2.75
C VAL A 33 10.33 -3.45 -3.84
N ASP A 34 10.25 -4.19 -4.95
CA ASP A 34 9.37 -3.87 -6.07
C ASP A 34 7.91 -4.16 -5.71
N ILE A 35 7.04 -3.23 -6.07
CA ILE A 35 5.60 -3.34 -5.87
C ILE A 35 4.95 -2.99 -7.19
N THR A 36 4.26 -3.96 -7.79
CA THR A 36 3.44 -3.73 -8.98
C THR A 36 2.00 -3.52 -8.54
N VAL A 37 1.40 -2.39 -8.91
CA VAL A 37 -0.03 -2.14 -8.77
C VAL A 37 -0.69 -2.16 -10.14
N SER A 38 -1.83 -2.83 -10.27
CA SER A 38 -2.62 -2.85 -11.50
C SER A 38 -4.09 -2.54 -11.22
N TRP A 39 -4.73 -1.90 -12.20
CA TRP A 39 -6.17 -1.56 -12.22
C TRP A 39 -6.68 -1.66 -13.66
N ALA A 40 -7.96 -1.32 -13.89
CA ALA A 40 -8.60 -1.55 -15.19
C ALA A 40 -7.91 -0.80 -16.36
N GLN A 41 -7.34 0.37 -16.11
CA GLN A 41 -6.75 1.24 -17.13
C GLN A 41 -5.22 1.13 -17.24
N GLY A 42 -4.55 0.36 -16.38
CA GLY A 42 -3.10 0.28 -16.43
C GLY A 42 -2.44 -0.41 -15.24
N GLN A 43 -1.13 -0.26 -15.18
CA GLN A 43 -0.29 -0.74 -14.09
C GLN A 43 0.86 0.22 -13.85
N GLU A 44 1.39 0.21 -12.63
CA GLU A 44 2.56 0.97 -12.22
C GLU A 44 3.47 0.10 -11.35
N ILE A 45 4.78 0.35 -11.41
CA ILE A 45 5.77 -0.27 -10.53
C ILE A 45 6.41 0.83 -9.69
N PHE A 46 6.42 0.64 -8.37
CA PHE A 46 7.06 1.52 -7.41
C PHE A 46 7.84 0.72 -6.38
N PHE A 47 8.69 1.39 -5.60
CA PHE A 47 9.66 0.72 -4.72
C PHE A 47 9.68 1.29 -3.31
N THR A 48 9.93 0.43 -2.33
CA THR A 48 10.12 0.86 -0.92
C THR A 48 11.39 1.69 -0.74
N GLY A 49 11.33 2.68 0.14
CA GLY A 49 12.47 3.49 0.56
C GLY A 49 12.87 4.61 -0.40
N LEU A 50 12.05 4.90 -1.43
CA LEU A 50 12.28 6.03 -2.34
C LEU A 50 11.87 7.39 -1.76
N LYS A 51 11.09 7.41 -0.68
CA LYS A 51 10.69 8.61 0.07
C LYS A 51 11.29 8.57 1.48
N PRO A 52 12.48 9.16 1.71
CA PRO A 52 13.18 9.07 2.98
C PRO A 52 12.35 9.51 4.20
N GLU A 53 11.45 10.47 4.01
CA GLU A 53 10.55 11.01 5.02
C GLU A 53 9.49 10.02 5.52
N LEU A 54 9.16 8.98 4.74
CA LEU A 54 8.21 7.93 5.12
C LEU A 54 8.89 6.71 5.77
N GLY A 55 10.20 6.59 5.60
CA GLY A 55 11.00 5.47 6.11
C GLY A 55 11.48 4.52 5.02
N ARG A 56 12.56 3.80 5.32
CA ARG A 56 13.29 2.99 4.33
C ARG A 56 12.53 1.77 3.80
N GLY A 57 11.53 1.29 4.53
CA GLY A 57 10.72 0.12 4.15
C GLY A 57 9.38 0.48 3.53
N VAL A 58 9.11 1.78 3.34
CA VAL A 58 7.78 2.27 3.01
C VAL A 58 7.71 2.71 1.55
N ALA A 59 6.57 2.43 0.93
CA ALA A 59 6.13 3.05 -0.31
C ALA A 59 4.64 3.36 -0.25
N ASP A 60 4.19 4.27 -1.09
CA ASP A 60 2.79 4.69 -1.19
C ASP A 60 2.39 4.95 -2.64
N PHE A 61 1.14 4.65 -2.94
CA PHE A 61 0.49 4.87 -4.23
C PHE A 61 -0.83 5.59 -4.02
N VAL A 62 -1.11 6.64 -4.80
CA VAL A 62 -2.36 7.41 -4.71
C VAL A 62 -3.46 6.71 -5.50
N MET A 63 -4.60 6.47 -4.86
CA MET A 63 -5.74 5.80 -5.46
C MET A 63 -6.68 6.80 -6.16
N THR A 64 -7.28 6.34 -7.24
CA THR A 64 -8.39 7.01 -7.93
C THR A 64 -9.72 6.40 -7.47
N PRO A 65 -10.69 7.20 -7.02
CA PRO A 65 -12.03 6.70 -6.70
C PRO A 65 -12.69 5.98 -7.88
N GLY A 66 -13.32 4.84 -7.62
CA GLY A 66 -14.01 4.02 -8.63
C GLY A 66 -13.13 2.96 -9.31
N GLU A 67 -11.82 2.99 -9.10
CA GLU A 67 -10.90 1.93 -9.55
C GLU A 67 -10.75 0.82 -8.49
N VAL A 68 -10.50 -0.39 -8.97
CA VAL A 68 -10.16 -1.56 -8.14
C VAL A 68 -8.74 -2.00 -8.47
N TYR A 69 -7.93 -2.15 -7.42
CA TYR A 69 -6.50 -2.36 -7.51
C TYR A 69 -6.11 -3.75 -7.05
N THR A 70 -5.10 -4.30 -7.73
CA THR A 70 -4.36 -5.49 -7.31
C THR A 70 -2.88 -5.12 -7.13
N LEU A 71 -2.29 -5.54 -6.01
CA LEU A 71 -0.87 -5.40 -5.73
C LEU A 71 -0.17 -6.75 -5.86
N VAL A 72 1.05 -6.72 -6.39
CA VAL A 72 2.03 -7.81 -6.32
C VAL A 72 3.26 -7.25 -5.63
N VAL A 73 3.63 -7.84 -4.49
CA VAL A 73 4.72 -7.33 -3.63
C VAL A 73 5.92 -8.27 -3.62
N GLY A 74 7.06 -7.73 -4.04
CA GLY A 74 8.37 -8.36 -4.07
C GLY A 74 8.47 -9.56 -5.02
N GLN A 75 9.68 -10.10 -5.14
CA GLN A 75 9.96 -11.27 -5.99
C GLN A 75 9.18 -12.54 -5.61
N GLY A 76 8.66 -12.62 -4.38
CA GLY A 76 7.80 -13.72 -3.93
C GLY A 76 6.40 -13.68 -4.55
N GLY A 77 6.04 -12.61 -5.28
CA GLY A 77 4.81 -12.53 -6.05
C GLY A 77 3.55 -12.51 -5.19
N GLN A 78 3.62 -11.99 -3.97
CA GLN A 78 2.46 -12.02 -3.09
C GLN A 78 1.38 -11.06 -3.61
N VAL A 79 0.19 -11.60 -3.92
CA VAL A 79 -0.93 -10.88 -4.51
C VAL A 79 -1.92 -10.41 -3.44
N ILE A 80 -2.30 -9.13 -3.49
CA ILE A 80 -3.40 -8.54 -2.72
C ILE A 80 -4.40 -7.91 -3.69
N SER A 81 -5.62 -8.42 -3.75
CA SER A 81 -6.68 -7.92 -4.61
C SER A 81 -7.71 -7.09 -3.84
N ASP A 82 -8.71 -6.59 -4.58
CA ASP A 82 -9.92 -5.96 -4.06
C ASP A 82 -9.66 -4.71 -3.21
N LEU A 83 -8.56 -4.02 -3.52
CA LEU A 83 -8.24 -2.72 -2.92
C LEU A 83 -8.95 -1.64 -3.70
N GLN A 84 -9.84 -0.91 -3.05
CA GLN A 84 -10.57 0.20 -3.64
C GLN A 84 -10.70 1.32 -2.61
N VAL A 85 -11.00 2.53 -3.08
CA VAL A 85 -11.36 3.62 -2.18
C VAL A 85 -12.67 3.26 -1.48
N VAL A 86 -12.63 3.14 -0.16
CA VAL A 86 -13.80 2.88 0.69
C VAL A 86 -14.13 4.16 1.46
N THR A 87 -15.38 4.56 1.46
CA THR A 87 -15.83 5.70 2.27
C THR A 87 -15.87 5.30 3.75
N CYS A 88 -15.21 6.08 4.60
CA CYS A 88 -15.23 5.88 6.04
C CYS A 88 -16.59 6.26 6.63
N GLU A 89 -17.08 5.46 7.58
CA GLU A 89 -18.37 5.67 8.24
C GLU A 89 -18.38 6.95 9.09
N ASP A 90 -17.24 7.30 9.68
CA ASP A 90 -17.07 8.42 10.61
C ASP A 90 -16.91 9.79 9.92
N GLY A 91 -17.77 10.11 8.95
CA GLY A 91 -17.80 11.44 8.32
C GLY A 91 -17.68 11.46 6.80
N GLY A 92 -17.70 10.30 6.14
CA GLY A 92 -17.86 10.22 4.69
C GLY A 92 -16.62 10.58 3.88
N TYR A 93 -15.44 10.66 4.50
CA TYR A 93 -14.17 10.89 3.80
C TYR A 93 -13.58 9.59 3.25
N PRO A 94 -12.74 9.65 2.21
CA PRO A 94 -12.22 8.45 1.55
C PRO A 94 -11.08 7.82 2.37
N GLY A 95 -11.18 6.51 2.60
CA GLY A 95 -10.22 5.73 3.39
C GLY A 95 -8.99 5.32 2.59
N SER A 96 -7.93 4.97 3.32
CA SER A 96 -6.65 4.51 2.77
C SER A 96 -6.31 3.11 3.28
N TRP A 97 -5.54 2.36 2.50
CA TRP A 97 -5.08 1.02 2.89
C TRP A 97 -3.66 1.09 3.44
N MET A 98 -3.43 0.51 4.62
CA MET A 98 -2.09 0.25 5.15
C MET A 98 -1.84 -1.26 5.15
N LEU A 99 -0.77 -1.67 4.46
CA LEU A 99 -0.40 -3.06 4.29
C LEU A 99 1.00 -3.28 4.85
N THR A 100 1.12 -4.18 5.82
CA THR A 100 2.40 -4.56 6.42
C THR A 100 2.82 -5.94 5.94
N PHE A 101 4.03 -6.05 5.41
CA PHE A 101 4.62 -7.30 4.96
C PHE A 101 5.88 -7.63 5.74
N VAL A 102 6.07 -8.91 6.04
CA VAL A 102 7.33 -9.45 6.58
C VAL A 102 7.94 -10.40 5.56
N GLN A 103 9.17 -10.11 5.12
CA GLN A 103 10.00 -11.02 4.35
C GLN A 103 10.69 -12.02 5.29
N PRO A 104 10.81 -13.29 4.88
CA PRO A 104 11.55 -14.30 5.65
C PRO A 104 13.04 -13.97 5.76
#